data_AF-X0VIT4-F1
#
_entry.id   AF-X0VIT4-F1
#
_cell.length_a   1.000
_cell.length_b   1.000
_cell.length_c   1.000
_cell.angle_alpha   90.00
_cell.angle_beta   90.00
_cell.angle_gamma   90.00
#
_symmetry.space_group_name_H-M   'P 1'
#
loop_
_entity.id
_entity.type
_entity.pdbx_description
1 polymer ?
#
loop_
_entity_poly.entity_id
_entity_poly.type
_entity_poly.pdbx_seq_one_letter_code
_entity_poly.pdbx_strand_id
1 'polypeptide(L)'
;TLGFELGAVDYITKPFKKAEVKARARTHLALKVMREELHDKNIMLEKHIKEIQEKTEILERSQKQLIQSEKMASLGQLVAGVAHEINTPVGIGVTVSSHLTQSTKKIISSFENNNMSKSDLIKYFSSTLETSELILQHLLQTADLIKSFKMVSADQTSHERRKFNVKSYLGDIILSLRPKLKNKPHQITIDCDDDIEIDGYPGALAQIITNMVLNSLLHAYSEGDKGTIAIEVLKNADGIILKYRDDGKGIPEENIENIFEPFLT
;
A
#
# COMPACT_ATOMS: atom_id res chain seq x y z
N THR A 1 29.31 -51.47 51.52
CA THR A 1 28.30 -51.59 50.44
C THR A 1 26.91 -51.19 50.93
N LEU A 2 26.44 -51.65 52.11
CA LEU A 2 25.13 -51.27 52.69
C LEU A 2 24.85 -49.75 52.77
N GLY A 3 25.88 -48.91 52.95
CA GLY A 3 25.71 -47.45 53.00
C GLY A 3 25.28 -46.81 51.68
N PHE A 4 25.70 -47.34 50.54
CA PHE A 4 25.32 -46.80 49.22
C PHE A 4 23.87 -47.13 48.86
N GLU A 5 23.39 -48.30 49.29
CA GLU A 5 21.99 -48.72 49.10
C GLU A 5 21.02 -47.91 49.98
N LEU A 6 21.50 -47.31 51.07
CA LEU A 6 20.75 -46.43 51.97
C LEU A 6 20.87 -44.93 51.62
N GLY A 7 21.43 -44.59 50.45
CA GLY A 7 21.54 -43.22 49.97
C GLY A 7 22.74 -42.43 50.53
N ALA A 8 23.72 -43.08 51.17
CA ALA A 8 24.98 -42.42 51.52
C ALA A 8 25.82 -42.21 50.24
N VAL A 9 25.78 -40.99 49.72
CA VAL A 9 26.50 -40.60 48.49
C VAL A 9 27.98 -40.29 48.77
N ASP A 10 28.37 -40.18 50.04
CA ASP A 10 29.73 -39.82 50.46
C ASP A 10 30.11 -40.51 51.79
N TYR A 11 31.28 -41.14 51.87
CA TYR A 11 31.80 -41.77 53.09
C TYR A 11 33.29 -41.49 53.29
N ILE A 12 33.71 -41.40 54.56
CA ILE A 12 35.12 -41.22 54.94
C ILE A 12 35.56 -42.47 55.72
N THR A 13 36.60 -43.14 55.22
CA THR A 13 37.14 -44.36 55.84
C THR A 13 37.91 -44.04 57.11
N LYS A 14 37.80 -44.92 58.11
CA LYS A 14 38.60 -44.84 59.35
C LYS A 14 39.94 -45.57 59.19
N PRO A 15 41.02 -45.11 59.87
CA PRO A 15 41.09 -43.89 60.68
C PRO A 15 41.05 -42.62 59.83
N PHE A 16 40.35 -41.58 60.31
CA PHE A 16 40.09 -40.37 59.52
C PHE A 16 41.37 -39.58 59.22
N LYS A 17 41.54 -39.19 57.95
CA LYS A 17 42.57 -38.23 57.53
C LYS A 17 42.01 -36.81 57.60
N LYS A 18 42.50 -35.97 58.53
CA LYS A 18 42.03 -34.58 58.71
C LYS A 18 42.02 -33.75 57.42
N ALA A 19 43.04 -33.92 56.57
CA ALA A 19 43.15 -33.20 55.30
C ALA A 19 42.01 -33.56 54.33
N GLU A 20 41.62 -34.83 54.28
CA GLU A 20 40.56 -35.34 53.42
C GLU A 20 39.19 -34.82 53.86
N VAL A 21 38.91 -34.87 55.17
CA VAL A 21 37.66 -34.33 55.74
C VAL A 21 37.53 -32.83 55.43
N LYS A 22 38.61 -32.06 55.60
CA LYS A 22 38.62 -30.61 55.34
C LYS A 22 38.44 -30.28 53.87
N ALA A 23 39.05 -31.05 52.97
CA ALA A 23 38.88 -30.87 51.52
C ALA A 23 37.43 -31.13 51.11
N ARG A 24 36.82 -32.25 51.55
CA ARG A 24 35.43 -32.59 51.26
C ARG A 24 34.44 -31.58 51.83
N ALA A 25 34.63 -31.14 53.07
CA ALA A 25 33.79 -30.10 53.68
C ALA A 25 33.82 -28.79 52.88
N ARG A 26 35.01 -28.39 52.38
CA ARG A 26 35.15 -27.21 51.50
C ARG A 26 34.44 -27.40 50.17
N THR A 27 34.56 -28.58 49.54
CA THR A 27 33.88 -28.89 48.28
C THR A 27 32.36 -28.84 48.44
N HIS A 28 31.81 -29.46 49.49
CA HIS A 28 30.36 -29.42 49.74
C HIS A 28 29.85 -28.03 50.08
N LEU A 29 30.63 -27.23 50.81
CA LEU A 29 30.29 -25.83 51.06
C LEU A 29 30.29 -25.01 49.75
N ALA A 30 31.30 -25.17 48.91
CA ALA A 30 31.37 -24.50 47.61
C ALA A 30 30.23 -24.91 46.67
N LEU A 31 29.89 -26.21 46.63
CA LEU A 31 28.75 -26.72 45.86
C LEU A 31 27.42 -26.14 46.34
N LYS A 32 27.24 -26.00 47.66
CA LYS A 32 26.04 -25.36 48.21
C LYS A 32 25.93 -23.90 47.77
N VAL A 33 27.02 -23.12 47.90
CA VAL A 33 27.05 -21.71 47.49
C VAL A 33 26.76 -21.56 45.99
N MET A 34 27.42 -22.36 45.14
CA MET A 34 27.16 -22.34 43.69
C MET A 34 25.72 -22.71 43.35
N ARG A 35 25.09 -23.62 44.11
CA ARG A 35 23.69 -24.02 43.90
C ARG A 35 22.72 -22.90 44.29
N GLU A 36 23.01 -22.18 45.36
CA GLU A 36 22.26 -20.99 45.77
C GLU A 36 22.40 -19.88 44.71
N GLU A 37 23.62 -19.57 44.26
CA GLU A 37 23.85 -18.60 43.17
C GLU A 37 23.15 -18.98 41.86
N LEU A 38 23.16 -20.27 41.49
CA LEU A 38 22.47 -20.76 40.30
C LEU A 38 20.95 -20.63 40.45
N HIS A 39 20.42 -20.89 41.65
CA HIS A 39 19.00 -20.72 41.93
C HIS A 39 18.57 -19.26 41.81
N ASP A 40 19.34 -18.33 42.38
CA ASP A 40 19.08 -16.89 42.30
C ASP A 40 19.16 -16.40 40.86
N LYS A 41 20.14 -16.87 40.07
CA LYS A 41 20.23 -16.56 38.64
C LYS A 41 19.04 -17.10 37.85
N ASN A 42 18.57 -18.31 38.15
CA ASN A 42 17.40 -18.87 37.48
C ASN A 42 16.14 -18.04 37.76
N ILE A 43 15.92 -17.61 39.01
CA ILE A 43 14.80 -16.72 39.37
C ILE A 43 14.91 -15.40 38.60
N MET A 44 16.11 -14.81 38.54
CA MET A 44 16.33 -13.55 37.81
C MET A 44 16.09 -13.72 36.30
N LEU A 45 16.52 -14.84 35.71
CA LEU A 45 16.29 -15.16 34.30
C LEU A 45 14.79 -15.33 34.00
N GLU A 46 14.06 -16.06 34.83
CA GLU A 46 12.61 -16.22 34.69
C GLU A 46 11.88 -14.86 34.73
N LYS A 47 12.31 -13.97 35.65
CA LYS A 47 11.78 -12.61 35.72
C LYS A 47 12.07 -11.81 34.44
N HIS A 48 13.30 -11.84 33.94
CA HIS A 48 13.65 -11.13 32.70
C HIS A 48 12.92 -11.68 31.48
N ILE A 49 12.75 -12.99 31.37
CA ILE A 49 11.97 -13.62 30.28
C ILE A 49 10.54 -13.08 30.29
N LYS A 50 9.91 -13.02 31.47
CA LYS A 50 8.55 -12.49 31.62
C LYS A 50 8.46 -11.02 31.22
N GLU A 51 9.39 -10.19 31.70
CA GLU A 51 9.43 -8.76 31.33
C GLU A 51 9.64 -8.54 29.82
N ILE A 52 10.49 -9.36 29.18
CA ILE A 52 10.72 -9.30 27.74
C ILE A 52 9.45 -9.69 26.98
N GLN A 53 8.76 -10.75 27.40
CA GLN A 53 7.50 -11.19 26.78
C GLN A 53 6.43 -10.08 26.86
N GLU A 54 6.22 -9.51 28.05
CA GLU A 54 5.25 -8.42 28.24
C GLU A 54 5.58 -7.20 27.37
N LYS A 55 6.87 -6.78 27.32
CA LYS A 55 7.31 -5.68 26.46
C LYS A 55 7.11 -6.00 24.98
N THR A 56 7.38 -7.23 24.56
CA THR A 56 7.21 -7.66 23.16
C THR A 56 5.74 -7.60 22.75
N GLU A 57 4.84 -8.10 23.59
CA GLU A 57 3.39 -8.04 23.33
C GLU A 57 2.87 -6.59 23.23
N ILE A 58 3.34 -5.70 24.12
CA ILE A 58 3.00 -4.27 24.07
C ILE A 58 3.52 -3.64 22.79
N LEU A 59 4.75 -3.97 22.38
CA LEU A 59 5.37 -3.45 21.17
C LEU A 59 4.59 -3.89 19.93
N GLU A 60 4.28 -5.19 19.82
CA GLU A 60 3.50 -5.75 18.71
C GLU A 60 2.11 -5.12 18.63
N ARG A 61 1.45 -4.91 19.77
CA ARG A 61 0.14 -4.26 19.82
C ARG A 61 0.20 -2.80 19.36
N SER A 62 1.21 -2.07 19.83
CA SER A 62 1.44 -0.68 19.45
C SER A 62 1.76 -0.55 17.96
N GLN A 63 2.60 -1.44 17.43
CA GLN A 63 2.93 -1.48 16.01
C GLN A 63 1.69 -1.76 15.15
N LYS A 64 0.85 -2.73 15.54
CA LYS A 64 -0.43 -3.00 14.86
C LYS A 64 -1.35 -1.79 14.86
N GLN A 65 -1.44 -1.07 15.99
CA GLN A 65 -2.23 0.16 16.09
C GLN A 65 -1.68 1.29 15.21
N LEU A 66 -0.36 1.47 15.18
CA LEU A 66 0.29 2.46 14.31
C LEU A 66 0.01 2.17 12.83
N ILE A 67 0.20 0.92 12.40
CA ILE A 67 -0.11 0.48 11.02
C ILE A 67 -1.59 0.75 10.71
N GLN A 68 -2.51 0.46 11.63
CA GLN A 68 -3.93 0.70 11.41
C GLN A 68 -4.26 2.20 11.33
N SER A 69 -3.63 3.02 12.15
CA SER A 69 -3.79 4.48 12.14
C SER A 69 -3.27 5.08 10.83
N GLU A 70 -2.10 4.64 10.38
CA GLU A 70 -1.49 5.05 9.11
C GLU A 70 -2.38 4.64 7.92
N LYS A 71 -2.95 3.43 7.94
CA LYS A 71 -3.95 2.99 6.95
C LYS A 71 -5.17 3.90 6.91
N MET A 72 -5.71 4.30 8.07
CA MET A 72 -6.87 5.20 8.12
C MET A 72 -6.53 6.61 7.64
N ALA A 73 -5.36 7.13 7.98
CA ALA A 73 -4.90 8.44 7.52
C ALA A 73 -4.70 8.46 5.99
N SER A 74 -4.03 7.43 5.45
CA SER A 74 -3.81 7.25 4.01
C SER A 74 -5.14 7.10 3.26
N LEU A 75 -6.06 6.28 3.78
CA LEU A 75 -7.40 6.13 3.22
C LEU A 75 -8.20 7.43 3.26
N GLY A 76 -8.11 8.21 4.34
CA GLY A 76 -8.79 9.50 4.48
C GLY A 76 -8.34 10.51 3.43
N GLN A 77 -7.03 10.61 3.19
CA GLN A 77 -6.46 11.50 2.18
C GLN A 77 -6.84 11.07 0.75
N LEU A 78 -6.86 9.76 0.48
CA LEU A 78 -7.32 9.20 -0.79
C LEU A 78 -8.83 9.42 -1.01
N VAL A 79 -9.65 9.16 -0.01
CA VAL A 79 -11.11 9.39 -0.08
C VAL A 79 -11.42 10.86 -0.34
N ALA A 80 -10.73 11.78 0.32
CA ALA A 80 -10.91 13.21 0.09
C ALA A 80 -10.51 13.63 -1.35
N GLY A 81 -9.38 13.13 -1.86
CA GLY A 81 -8.93 13.39 -3.23
C GLY A 81 -9.88 12.82 -4.28
N VAL A 82 -10.30 11.57 -4.11
CA VAL A 82 -11.24 10.90 -5.01
C VAL A 82 -12.62 11.54 -4.96
N ALA A 83 -13.12 11.92 -3.78
CA ALA A 83 -14.37 12.65 -3.67
C ALA A 83 -14.31 13.97 -4.44
N HIS A 84 -13.20 14.70 -4.35
CA HIS A 84 -13.02 15.93 -5.12
C HIS A 84 -12.97 15.67 -6.63
N GLU A 85 -12.23 14.66 -7.06
CA GLU A 85 -12.11 14.28 -8.47
C GLU A 85 -13.41 13.71 -9.06
N ILE A 86 -14.27 13.06 -8.26
CA ILE A 86 -15.62 12.60 -8.64
C ILE A 86 -16.59 13.77 -8.71
N ASN A 87 -16.54 14.67 -7.72
CA ASN A 87 -17.49 15.79 -7.62
C ASN A 87 -17.39 16.74 -8.81
N THR A 88 -16.20 16.96 -9.37
CA THR A 88 -16.00 17.84 -10.52
C THR A 88 -16.78 17.42 -11.78
N PRO A 89 -16.57 16.22 -12.36
CA PRO A 89 -17.33 15.77 -13.54
C PRO A 89 -18.82 15.61 -13.25
N VAL A 90 -19.21 15.19 -12.04
CA VAL A 90 -20.62 15.15 -11.62
C VAL A 90 -21.23 16.55 -11.63
N GLY A 91 -20.54 17.54 -11.06
CA GLY A 91 -20.99 18.93 -11.04
C GLY A 91 -21.17 19.50 -12.43
N ILE A 92 -20.21 19.25 -13.34
CA ILE A 92 -20.33 19.67 -14.74
C ILE A 92 -21.52 18.97 -15.40
N GLY A 93 -21.70 17.66 -15.21
CA GLY A 93 -22.85 16.91 -15.72
C GLY A 93 -24.19 17.52 -15.26
N VAL A 94 -24.30 17.91 -13.99
CA VAL A 94 -25.49 18.58 -13.45
C VAL A 94 -25.72 19.95 -14.09
N THR A 95 -24.67 20.77 -14.26
CA THR A 95 -24.77 22.08 -14.90
C THR A 95 -25.22 21.96 -16.35
N VAL A 96 -24.60 21.06 -17.12
CA VAL A 96 -24.90 20.83 -18.53
C VAL A 96 -26.31 20.26 -18.71
N SER A 97 -26.72 19.32 -17.85
CA SER A 97 -28.09 18.77 -17.83
C SER A 97 -29.14 19.83 -17.48
N SER A 98 -28.82 20.74 -16.55
CA SER A 98 -29.70 21.85 -16.19
C SER A 98 -29.87 22.83 -17.35
N HIS A 99 -28.78 23.15 -18.04
CA HIS A 99 -28.81 23.97 -19.25
C HIS A 99 -29.65 23.33 -20.36
N LEU A 100 -29.48 22.03 -20.60
CA LEU A 100 -30.26 21.28 -21.58
C LEU A 100 -31.76 21.37 -21.25
N THR A 101 -32.13 21.11 -20.00
CA THR A 101 -33.52 21.19 -19.52
C THR A 101 -34.12 22.58 -19.77
N GLN A 102 -33.36 23.65 -19.49
CA GLN A 102 -33.85 25.01 -19.68
C GLN A 102 -33.95 25.40 -21.16
N SER A 103 -33.02 24.95 -21.99
CA SER A 103 -33.06 25.15 -23.44
C SER A 103 -34.24 24.42 -24.08
N THR A 104 -34.53 23.18 -23.65
CA THR A 104 -35.71 22.43 -24.09
C THR A 104 -37.00 23.14 -23.71
N LYS A 105 -37.12 23.64 -22.46
CA LYS A 105 -38.29 24.43 -22.04
C LYS A 105 -38.49 25.68 -22.89
N LYS A 106 -37.41 26.41 -23.21
CA LYS A 106 -37.47 27.61 -24.07
C LYS A 106 -38.02 27.28 -25.45
N ILE A 107 -37.53 26.20 -26.08
CA ILE A 107 -38.01 25.79 -27.41
C ILE A 107 -39.46 25.34 -27.38
N ILE A 108 -39.87 24.57 -26.37
CA ILE A 108 -41.28 24.17 -26.21
C ILE A 108 -42.17 25.41 -26.14
N SER A 109 -41.83 26.38 -25.27
CA SER A 109 -42.61 27.62 -25.16
C SER A 109 -42.61 28.45 -26.44
N SER A 110 -41.49 28.51 -27.17
CA SER A 110 -41.44 29.24 -28.45
C SER A 110 -42.29 28.59 -29.54
N PHE A 111 -42.34 27.26 -29.55
CA PHE A 111 -43.20 26.49 -30.44
C PHE A 111 -44.68 26.70 -30.11
N GLU A 112 -45.07 26.59 -28.84
CA GLU A 112 -46.46 26.80 -28.38
C GLU A 112 -46.97 28.21 -28.68
N ASN A 113 -46.10 29.22 -28.60
CA ASN A 113 -46.45 30.61 -28.90
C ASN A 113 -46.37 30.97 -30.40
N ASN A 114 -46.16 29.99 -31.29
CA ASN A 114 -45.97 30.20 -32.73
C ASN A 114 -44.89 31.26 -33.08
N ASN A 115 -43.87 31.42 -32.23
CA ASN A 115 -42.81 32.42 -32.40
C ASN A 115 -41.44 31.81 -32.72
N MET A 116 -41.40 30.51 -33.02
CA MET A 116 -40.18 29.77 -33.28
C MET A 116 -39.75 29.89 -34.75
N SER A 117 -38.51 30.33 -34.99
CA SER A 117 -37.91 30.29 -36.32
C SER A 117 -37.20 28.97 -36.60
N LYS A 118 -36.97 28.67 -37.89
CA LYS A 118 -36.13 27.54 -38.30
C LYS A 118 -34.70 27.66 -37.75
N SER A 119 -34.18 28.87 -37.61
CA SER A 119 -32.86 29.13 -37.04
C SER A 119 -32.80 28.73 -35.56
N ASP A 120 -33.85 28.99 -34.78
CA ASP A 120 -33.89 28.64 -33.35
C ASP A 120 -33.88 27.12 -33.16
N LEU A 121 -34.61 26.41 -34.01
CA LEU A 121 -34.64 24.94 -34.00
C LEU A 121 -33.27 24.33 -34.37
N ILE A 122 -32.58 24.89 -35.37
CA ILE A 122 -31.23 24.45 -35.75
C ILE A 122 -30.24 24.68 -34.60
N LYS A 123 -30.28 25.86 -33.96
CA LYS A 123 -29.44 26.17 -32.79
C LYS A 123 -29.72 25.25 -31.61
N TYR A 124 -30.98 24.91 -31.39
CA TYR A 124 -31.37 23.97 -30.35
C TYR A 124 -30.82 22.57 -30.62
N PHE A 125 -30.99 22.03 -31.83
CA PHE A 125 -30.45 20.71 -32.17
C PHE A 125 -28.93 20.64 -32.04
N SER A 126 -28.20 21.67 -32.51
CA SER A 126 -26.74 21.70 -32.36
C SER A 126 -26.33 21.78 -30.88
N SER A 127 -26.98 22.64 -30.09
CA SER A 127 -26.67 22.80 -28.67
C SER A 127 -27.03 21.56 -27.85
N THR A 128 -28.14 20.90 -28.14
CA THR A 128 -28.59 19.66 -27.47
C THR A 128 -27.66 18.49 -27.75
N LEU A 129 -27.18 18.35 -29.00
CA LEU A 129 -26.21 17.31 -29.33
C LEU A 129 -24.90 17.51 -28.56
N GLU A 130 -24.35 18.73 -28.60
CA GLU A 130 -23.12 19.10 -27.88
C GLU A 130 -23.26 18.90 -26.37
N THR A 131 -24.36 19.37 -25.76
CA THR A 131 -24.60 19.15 -24.31
C THR A 131 -24.77 17.68 -23.96
N SER A 132 -25.41 16.88 -24.80
CA SER A 132 -25.58 15.43 -24.54
C SER A 132 -24.25 14.68 -24.61
N GLU A 133 -23.39 15.02 -25.57
CA GLU A 133 -22.03 14.47 -25.68
C GLU A 133 -21.18 14.83 -24.46
N LEU A 134 -21.22 16.08 -24.01
CA LEU A 134 -20.53 16.53 -22.80
C LEU A 134 -21.01 15.77 -21.54
N ILE A 135 -22.32 15.59 -21.36
CA ILE A 135 -22.87 14.82 -20.24
C ILE A 135 -22.33 13.39 -20.25
N LEU A 136 -22.41 12.71 -21.40
CA LEU A 136 -21.93 11.34 -21.52
C LEU A 136 -20.44 11.24 -21.21
N GLN A 137 -19.63 12.18 -21.71
CA GLN A 137 -18.20 12.22 -21.47
C GLN A 137 -17.86 12.33 -19.98
N HIS A 138 -18.58 13.19 -19.24
CA HIS A 138 -18.36 13.37 -17.79
C HIS A 138 -18.89 12.21 -16.95
N LEU A 139 -20.00 11.57 -17.37
CA LEU A 139 -20.50 10.37 -16.70
C LEU A 139 -19.56 9.18 -16.88
N LEU A 140 -18.99 8.99 -18.09
CA LEU A 140 -17.97 7.96 -18.34
C LEU A 140 -16.72 8.21 -17.49
N GLN A 141 -16.22 9.45 -17.41
CA GLN A 141 -15.11 9.80 -16.52
C GLN A 141 -15.41 9.49 -15.05
N THR A 142 -16.63 9.80 -14.60
CA THR A 142 -17.07 9.51 -13.23
C THR A 142 -17.10 8.00 -12.98
N ALA A 143 -17.61 7.21 -13.92
CA ALA A 143 -17.64 5.76 -13.82
C ALA A 143 -16.22 5.17 -13.79
N ASP A 144 -15.30 5.69 -14.61
CA ASP A 144 -13.89 5.29 -14.61
C ASP A 144 -13.21 5.60 -13.27
N LEU A 145 -13.46 6.77 -12.68
CA LEU A 145 -12.95 7.15 -11.35
C LEU A 145 -13.50 6.23 -10.25
N ILE A 146 -14.79 5.89 -10.30
CA ILE A 146 -15.41 4.95 -9.34
C ILE A 146 -14.84 3.54 -9.51
N LYS A 147 -14.67 3.05 -10.75
CA LYS A 147 -14.06 1.75 -11.04
C LYS A 147 -12.63 1.71 -10.51
N SER A 148 -11.85 2.75 -10.77
CA SER A 148 -10.49 2.96 -10.28
C SER A 148 -10.43 2.94 -8.76
N PHE A 149 -11.28 3.71 -8.10
CA PHE A 149 -11.36 3.75 -6.64
C PHE A 149 -11.75 2.41 -6.03
N LYS A 150 -12.67 1.66 -6.66
CA LYS A 150 -13.08 0.33 -6.22
C LYS A 150 -11.95 -0.68 -6.34
N MET A 151 -11.17 -0.66 -7.43
CA MET A 151 -10.00 -1.53 -7.58
C MET A 151 -8.92 -1.20 -6.55
N VAL A 152 -8.60 0.08 -6.36
CA VAL A 152 -7.58 0.52 -5.40
C VAL A 152 -8.03 0.24 -3.95
N SER A 153 -9.27 0.51 -3.59
CA SER A 153 -9.76 0.31 -2.21
C SER A 153 -10.02 -1.15 -1.86
N ALA A 154 -10.48 -1.98 -2.81
CA ALA A 154 -10.72 -3.39 -2.56
C ALA A 154 -9.43 -4.22 -2.59
N ASP A 155 -8.49 -3.94 -3.50
CA ASP A 155 -7.22 -4.67 -3.57
C ASP A 155 -6.17 -4.13 -2.57
N GLN A 156 -6.13 -2.85 -2.20
CA GLN A 156 -5.18 -2.37 -1.16
C GLN A 156 -5.54 -2.82 0.27
N THR A 157 -6.83 -3.11 0.52
CA THR A 157 -7.29 -3.59 1.83
C THR A 157 -7.33 -5.11 1.92
N SER A 158 -7.49 -5.82 0.79
CA SER A 158 -7.36 -7.27 0.76
C SER A 158 -5.89 -7.66 0.58
N HIS A 159 -5.30 -8.27 1.62
CA HIS A 159 -4.12 -9.11 1.46
C HIS A 159 -4.53 -10.46 0.84
N GLU A 160 -5.44 -10.45 -0.14
CA GLU A 160 -5.93 -11.66 -0.74
C GLU A 160 -4.99 -12.06 -1.86
N ARG A 161 -4.17 -13.05 -1.55
CA ARG A 161 -3.27 -13.67 -2.51
C ARG A 161 -4.10 -14.40 -3.55
N ARG A 162 -3.98 -14.01 -4.82
CA ARG A 162 -4.70 -14.64 -5.94
C ARG A 162 -3.84 -14.73 -7.19
N LYS A 163 -4.27 -15.58 -8.11
CA LYS A 163 -3.73 -15.61 -9.47
C LYS A 163 -4.35 -14.51 -10.31
N PHE A 164 -3.53 -13.78 -11.06
CA PHE A 164 -3.98 -12.75 -11.97
C PHE A 164 -3.00 -12.56 -13.13
N ASN A 165 -3.53 -12.07 -14.25
CA ASN A 165 -2.74 -11.70 -15.42
C ASN A 165 -2.10 -10.33 -15.23
N VAL A 166 -0.78 -10.25 -15.36
CA VAL A 166 -0.01 -9.03 -15.05
C VAL A 166 -0.32 -7.92 -16.06
N LYS A 167 -0.39 -8.24 -17.36
CA LYS A 167 -0.61 -7.26 -18.41
C LYS A 167 -1.98 -6.59 -18.30
N SER A 168 -3.03 -7.40 -18.15
CA SER A 168 -4.39 -6.88 -17.96
C SER A 168 -4.47 -5.99 -16.73
N TYR A 169 -3.86 -6.41 -15.64
CA TYR A 169 -3.90 -5.66 -14.38
C TYR A 169 -3.12 -4.35 -14.44
N LEU A 170 -1.91 -4.35 -15.03
CA LEU A 170 -1.16 -3.11 -15.31
C LEU A 170 -1.95 -2.17 -16.21
N GLY A 171 -2.64 -2.71 -17.23
CA GLY A 171 -3.54 -1.94 -18.09
C GLY A 171 -4.64 -1.24 -17.29
N ASP A 172 -5.33 -1.95 -16.40
CA ASP A 172 -6.36 -1.39 -15.52
C ASP A 172 -5.80 -0.31 -14.57
N ILE A 173 -4.60 -0.51 -14.02
CA ILE A 173 -3.91 0.50 -13.19
C ILE A 173 -3.61 1.75 -14.02
N ILE A 174 -3.03 1.62 -15.21
CA ILE A 174 -2.70 2.79 -16.05
C ILE A 174 -3.97 3.50 -16.53
N LEU A 175 -5.02 2.76 -16.88
CA LEU A 175 -6.34 3.33 -17.19
C LEU A 175 -6.85 4.18 -16.03
N SER A 176 -6.67 3.72 -14.79
CA SER A 176 -7.08 4.45 -13.59
C SER A 176 -6.31 5.77 -13.38
N LEU A 177 -5.09 5.87 -13.92
CA LEU A 177 -4.24 7.04 -13.81
C LEU A 177 -4.41 8.02 -14.99
N ARG A 178 -5.14 7.63 -16.05
CA ARG A 178 -5.43 8.51 -17.20
C ARG A 178 -6.02 9.88 -16.85
N PRO A 179 -6.94 10.03 -15.88
CA PRO A 179 -7.44 11.35 -15.50
C PRO A 179 -6.32 12.31 -15.09
N LYS A 180 -5.29 11.81 -14.38
CA LYS A 180 -4.12 12.59 -13.96
C LYS A 180 -3.16 12.91 -15.11
N LEU A 181 -3.25 12.16 -16.20
CA LEU A 181 -2.47 12.36 -17.43
C LEU A 181 -3.18 13.31 -18.42
N LYS A 182 -4.48 13.57 -18.26
CA LYS A 182 -5.33 14.20 -19.29
C LYS A 182 -4.91 15.63 -19.71
N ASN A 183 -4.13 16.32 -18.88
CA ASN A 183 -3.62 17.67 -19.14
C ASN A 183 -2.10 17.72 -19.41
N LYS A 184 -1.42 16.57 -19.45
CA LYS A 184 0.02 16.51 -19.70
C LYS A 184 0.31 15.65 -20.93
N PRO A 185 1.25 16.04 -21.80
CA PRO A 185 1.52 15.29 -23.02
C PRO A 185 2.47 14.10 -22.76
N HIS A 186 2.17 13.30 -21.72
CA HIS A 186 2.96 12.14 -21.34
C HIS A 186 2.38 10.85 -21.92
N GLN A 187 3.26 9.93 -22.32
CA GLN A 187 2.91 8.63 -22.84
C GLN A 187 3.39 7.54 -21.88
N ILE A 188 2.52 6.56 -21.60
CA ILE A 188 2.88 5.37 -20.83
C ILE A 188 2.85 4.17 -21.78
N THR A 189 3.96 3.43 -21.82
CA THR A 189 4.12 2.22 -22.61
C THR A 189 4.30 1.01 -21.69
N ILE A 190 3.61 -0.09 -22.02
CA ILE A 190 3.71 -1.35 -21.28
C ILE A 190 4.20 -2.41 -22.27
N ASP A 191 5.38 -2.94 -22.00
CA ASP A 191 5.95 -4.09 -22.69
C ASP A 191 5.85 -5.31 -21.77
N CYS A 192 4.90 -6.20 -22.08
CA CYS A 192 4.58 -7.37 -21.27
C CYS A 192 3.92 -8.43 -22.16
N ASP A 193 4.35 -9.68 -22.03
CA ASP A 193 3.73 -10.81 -22.69
C ASP A 193 2.30 -11.06 -22.14
N ASP A 194 1.39 -11.52 -23.01
CA ASP A 194 -0.03 -11.70 -22.69
C ASP A 194 -0.30 -12.87 -21.73
N ASP A 195 0.64 -13.81 -21.60
CA ASP A 195 0.51 -15.08 -20.87
C ASP A 195 1.17 -15.06 -19.48
N ILE A 196 1.65 -13.90 -19.03
CA ILE A 196 2.26 -13.76 -17.70
C ILE A 196 1.16 -13.69 -16.64
N GLU A 197 0.91 -14.83 -16.00
CA GLU A 197 0.15 -14.93 -14.76
C GLU A 197 1.05 -15.13 -13.55
N ILE A 198 0.73 -14.45 -12.45
CA ILE A 198 1.41 -14.60 -11.16
C ILE A 198 0.41 -14.88 -10.05
N ASP A 199 0.86 -15.61 -9.03
CA ASP A 199 0.14 -15.85 -7.78
C ASP A 199 0.72 -14.93 -6.69
N GLY A 200 0.02 -13.83 -6.41
CA GLY A 200 0.53 -12.79 -5.53
C GLY A 200 -0.55 -11.84 -5.03
N TYR A 201 -0.14 -10.62 -4.65
CA TYR A 201 -1.00 -9.59 -4.08
C TYR A 201 -1.20 -8.46 -5.10
N PRO A 202 -2.30 -8.47 -5.88
CA PRO A 202 -2.56 -7.43 -6.87
C PRO A 202 -2.53 -6.03 -6.28
N GLY A 203 -3.09 -5.81 -5.09
CA GLY A 203 -3.12 -4.49 -4.46
C GLY A 203 -1.74 -3.90 -4.15
N ALA A 204 -0.78 -4.74 -3.75
CA ALA A 204 0.59 -4.30 -3.54
C ALA A 204 1.24 -3.85 -4.86
N LEU A 205 1.02 -4.60 -5.94
CA LEU A 205 1.48 -4.22 -7.27
C LEU A 205 0.85 -2.91 -7.73
N ALA A 206 -0.47 -2.75 -7.56
CA ALA A 206 -1.17 -1.52 -7.90
C ALA A 206 -0.61 -0.30 -7.14
N GLN A 207 -0.30 -0.46 -5.85
CA GLN A 207 0.28 0.60 -5.04
C GLN A 207 1.69 0.98 -5.51
N ILE A 208 2.54 -0.02 -5.79
CA ILE A 208 3.90 0.22 -6.31
C ILE A 208 3.83 1.02 -7.61
N ILE A 209 3.04 0.55 -8.58
CA ILE A 209 2.95 1.17 -9.90
C ILE A 209 2.34 2.58 -9.81
N THR A 210 1.30 2.75 -9.00
CA THR A 210 0.68 4.06 -8.78
C THR A 210 1.69 5.05 -8.21
N ASN A 211 2.45 4.67 -7.19
CA ASN A 211 3.44 5.55 -6.58
C ASN A 211 4.57 5.92 -7.55
N MET A 212 5.08 4.95 -8.31
CA MET A 212 6.14 5.21 -9.30
C MET A 212 5.65 6.18 -10.39
N VAL A 213 4.45 5.95 -10.94
CA VAL A 213 3.87 6.83 -11.96
C VAL A 213 3.62 8.23 -11.41
N LEU A 214 3.06 8.36 -10.20
CA LEU A 214 2.84 9.66 -9.57
C LEU A 214 4.16 10.40 -9.32
N ASN A 215 5.21 9.70 -8.88
CA ASN A 215 6.53 10.29 -8.68
C ASN A 215 7.08 10.85 -9.99
N SER A 216 7.01 10.10 -11.10
CA SER A 216 7.45 10.61 -12.40
C SER A 216 6.61 11.81 -12.85
N LEU A 217 5.28 11.76 -12.67
CA LEU A 217 4.41 12.88 -13.06
C LEU A 217 4.61 14.16 -12.26
N LEU A 218 5.00 14.05 -10.99
CA LEU A 218 5.22 15.19 -10.10
C LEU A 218 6.64 15.74 -10.20
N HIS A 219 7.64 14.84 -10.28
CA HIS A 219 9.04 15.21 -10.10
C HIS A 219 9.89 15.02 -11.35
N ALA A 220 9.52 14.17 -12.32
CA ALA A 220 10.40 13.91 -13.46
C ALA A 220 10.25 14.96 -14.59
N TYR A 221 9.09 15.62 -14.69
CA TYR A 221 8.76 16.51 -15.82
C TYR A 221 8.34 17.91 -15.37
N SER A 222 8.74 18.93 -16.14
CA SER A 222 8.28 20.30 -15.93
C SER A 222 6.92 20.53 -16.60
N GLU A 223 6.28 21.66 -16.28
CA GLU A 223 4.97 21.98 -16.84
C GLU A 223 5.05 22.19 -18.37
N GLY A 224 4.32 21.35 -19.12
CA GLY A 224 4.29 21.38 -20.59
C GLY A 224 5.25 20.41 -21.30
N ASP A 225 6.15 19.73 -20.57
CA ASP A 225 7.07 18.75 -21.14
C ASP A 225 6.34 17.50 -21.63
N LYS A 226 6.83 16.94 -22.75
CA LYS A 226 6.48 15.58 -23.18
C LYS A 226 7.39 14.61 -22.47
N GLY A 227 6.81 13.52 -21.97
CA GLY A 227 7.55 12.52 -21.20
C GLY A 227 7.05 11.12 -21.49
N THR A 228 7.94 10.16 -21.49
CA THR A 228 7.67 8.75 -21.73
C THR A 228 8.00 7.93 -20.50
N ILE A 229 6.99 7.24 -19.98
CA ILE A 229 7.15 6.23 -18.94
C ILE A 229 7.06 4.85 -19.61
N ALA A 230 8.05 4.00 -19.36
CA ALA A 230 8.14 2.64 -19.88
C ALA A 230 8.10 1.64 -18.72
N ILE A 231 7.20 0.66 -18.83
CA ILE A 231 7.07 -0.46 -17.91
C ILE A 231 7.34 -1.74 -18.70
N GLU A 232 8.43 -2.43 -18.38
CA GLU A 232 8.81 -3.70 -18.99
C GLU A 232 8.65 -4.83 -17.97
N VAL A 233 7.99 -5.91 -18.35
CA VAL A 233 7.77 -7.08 -17.50
C VAL A 233 8.42 -8.30 -18.13
N LEU A 234 9.39 -8.87 -17.42
CA LEU A 234 10.09 -10.09 -17.82
C LEU A 234 9.75 -11.22 -16.86
N LYS A 235 9.38 -12.38 -17.39
CA LYS A 235 9.22 -13.59 -16.58
C LYS A 235 10.56 -14.27 -16.37
N ASN A 236 10.83 -14.71 -15.15
CA ASN A 236 11.99 -15.54 -14.82
C ASN A 236 11.53 -16.86 -14.15
N ALA A 237 12.48 -17.72 -13.75
CA ALA A 237 12.16 -19.02 -13.15
C ALA A 237 11.45 -18.90 -11.78
N ASP A 238 11.71 -17.83 -11.03
CA ASP A 238 11.27 -17.65 -9.65
C ASP A 238 10.13 -16.61 -9.49
N GLY A 239 9.66 -16.00 -10.59
CA GLY A 239 8.68 -14.92 -10.58
C GLY A 239 8.75 -14.00 -11.79
N ILE A 240 8.65 -12.69 -11.54
CA ILE A 240 8.71 -11.64 -12.56
C ILE A 240 9.70 -10.54 -12.17
N ILE A 241 10.30 -9.91 -13.17
CA ILE A 241 11.08 -8.69 -13.05
C ILE A 241 10.27 -7.59 -13.71
N LEU A 242 9.90 -6.58 -12.93
CA LEU A 242 9.24 -5.39 -13.44
C LEU A 242 10.25 -4.25 -13.45
N LYS A 243 10.58 -3.76 -14.64
CA LYS A 243 11.44 -2.59 -14.82
C LYS A 243 10.56 -1.38 -15.11
N TYR A 244 10.74 -0.35 -14.30
CA TYR A 244 10.10 0.95 -14.47
C TYR A 244 11.15 1.96 -14.88
N ARG A 245 10.85 2.76 -15.90
CA ARG A 245 11.73 3.84 -16.38
C ARG A 245 10.91 5.04 -16.80
N ASP A 246 11.37 6.23 -16.42
CA ASP A 246 10.98 7.49 -17.04
C ASP A 246 12.16 8.14 -17.76
N ASP A 247 11.87 9.10 -18.63
CA ASP A 247 12.84 9.89 -19.40
C ASP A 247 12.95 11.34 -18.89
N GLY A 248 12.57 11.60 -17.64
CA GLY A 248 12.61 12.94 -17.07
C GLY A 248 13.99 13.36 -16.56
N LYS A 249 14.02 14.39 -15.71
CA LYS A 249 15.27 15.01 -15.22
C LYS A 249 16.14 14.12 -14.31
N GLY A 250 15.65 12.95 -13.91
CA GLY A 250 16.35 12.04 -13.01
C GLY A 250 16.49 12.56 -11.58
N ILE A 251 17.24 11.81 -10.77
CA ILE A 251 17.47 12.10 -9.35
C ILE A 251 18.91 12.65 -9.20
N PRO A 252 19.12 13.80 -8.53
CA PRO A 252 20.46 14.30 -8.23
C PRO A 252 21.29 13.28 -7.42
N GLU A 253 22.58 13.14 -7.72
CA GLU A 253 23.47 12.14 -7.07
C GLU A 253 23.45 12.21 -5.54
N GLU A 254 23.39 13.42 -4.99
CA GLU A 254 23.31 13.69 -3.55
C GLU A 254 22.07 13.10 -2.87
N ASN A 255 20.98 12.89 -3.62
CA ASN A 255 19.73 12.37 -3.10
C ASN A 255 19.57 10.86 -3.29
N ILE A 256 20.38 10.21 -4.14
CA ILE A 256 20.22 8.79 -4.52
C ILE A 256 20.28 7.86 -3.29
N GLU A 257 21.19 8.11 -2.35
CA GLU A 257 21.33 7.26 -1.16
C GLU A 257 20.14 7.38 -0.20
N ASN A 258 19.39 8.48 -0.27
CA ASN A 258 18.33 8.81 0.68
C ASN A 258 16.91 8.66 0.10
N ILE A 259 16.73 8.20 -1.14
CA ILE A 259 15.41 8.13 -1.81
C ILE A 259 14.39 7.22 -1.09
N PHE A 260 14.86 6.35 -0.21
CA PHE A 260 14.03 5.46 0.60
C PHE A 260 13.84 5.94 2.04
N GLU A 261 14.47 7.06 2.42
CA GLU A 261 14.25 7.68 3.72
C GLU A 261 12.87 8.36 3.76
N PRO A 262 12.12 8.21 4.86
CA PRO A 262 10.85 8.90 5.03
C PRO A 262 10.98 10.42 4.86
N PHE A 263 9.97 11.03 4.23
CA PHE A 263 9.83 12.50 4.05
C PHE A 263 10.76 13.16 3.02
N LEU A 264 11.55 12.41 2.25
CA LEU A 264 12.26 12.94 1.08
C LEU A 264 11.31 13.01 -0.14
N THR A 265 11.26 14.17 -0.82
CA THR A 265 10.45 14.44 -2.03
C THR A 265 11.23 15.23 -3.06
#